data_AF-A0A7X7ZR93-F1
#
_entry.id   AF-A0A7X7ZR93-F1
#
_cell.length_a   1.000
_cell.length_b   1.000
_cell.length_c   1.000
_cell.angle_alpha   90.00
_cell.angle_beta   90.00
_cell.angle_gamma   90.00
#
_symmetry.space_group_name_H-M   'P 1'
#
loop_
_entity.id
_entity.type
_entity.pdbx_description
1 polymer ?
#
loop_
_entity_poly.entity_id
_entity_poly.type
_entity_poly.pdbx_seq_one_letter_code
_entity_poly.pdbx_strand_id
1 'polypeptide(L)'
;MKSTSWIIAAVLAVLAIIFGVMWSSASKKSKGLEQKNTELQQLYDTSTATIGEIQSSLDTFDKELMDSIGTASEIGGSTPAEIITRARAKIDEYKKRISELESRLSSSKSQLASIQAVVNKLKKSVADKEKIVAELEGRVSNLSQTLDTERQTAQTEISKRDSQIRDKDTEIANQTRESNRLFFAVGTRKQLRESGIIERKGGLLGIGKVSTVKDADLTKFSEFNLLDTQEVTFPVTKKGYSILSSHVAASYEVTREGDQYVLKVTDPNSFRKQKLLVVELK
;
A
#
# COMPACT_ATOMS: atom_id res chain seq x y z
N MET A 1 71.92 74.36 -58.30
CA MET A 1 71.96 73.00 -57.70
C MET A 1 71.53 72.94 -56.24
N LYS A 2 71.88 73.92 -55.37
CA LYS A 2 71.51 73.88 -53.94
C LYS A 2 70.02 74.08 -53.62
N SER A 3 69.30 74.93 -54.36
CA SER A 3 67.86 75.19 -54.14
C SER A 3 66.97 74.00 -54.50
N THR A 4 67.27 73.30 -55.60
CA THR A 4 66.55 72.09 -56.02
C THR A 4 66.69 70.95 -55.00
N SER A 5 67.87 70.82 -54.38
CA SER A 5 68.13 69.79 -53.35
C SER A 5 67.35 70.05 -52.05
N TRP A 6 67.19 71.32 -51.66
CA TRP A 6 66.40 71.69 -50.48
C TRP A 6 64.90 71.44 -50.67
N ILE A 7 64.37 71.74 -51.86
CA ILE A 7 62.96 71.49 -52.19
C ILE A 7 62.68 69.99 -52.20
N ILE A 8 63.57 69.17 -52.78
CA ILE A 8 63.44 67.70 -52.77
C ILE A 8 63.49 67.17 -51.33
N ALA A 9 64.40 67.68 -50.49
CA ALA A 9 64.48 67.29 -49.08
C ALA A 9 63.21 67.67 -48.29
N ALA A 10 62.64 68.85 -48.54
CA ALA A 10 61.39 69.29 -47.91
C ALA A 10 60.19 68.42 -48.34
N VAL A 11 60.09 68.07 -49.62
CA VAL A 11 59.04 67.19 -50.14
C VAL A 11 59.17 65.77 -49.58
N LEU A 12 60.39 65.24 -49.48
CA LEU A 12 60.64 63.92 -48.86
C LEU A 12 60.30 63.91 -47.36
N ALA A 13 60.59 64.99 -46.63
CA ALA A 13 60.22 65.11 -45.22
C ALA A 13 58.69 65.10 -45.03
N VAL A 14 57.95 65.82 -45.87
CA VAL A 14 56.48 65.83 -45.83
C VAL A 14 55.90 64.46 -46.18
N LEU A 15 56.44 63.78 -47.20
CA LEU A 15 56.03 62.42 -47.56
C LEU A 15 56.30 61.40 -46.45
N ALA A 16 57.44 61.51 -45.76
CA ALA A 16 57.77 60.64 -44.62
C ALA A 16 56.80 60.81 -43.46
N ILE A 17 56.36 62.05 -43.17
CA ILE A 17 55.37 62.34 -42.13
C ILE A 17 54.00 61.75 -42.52
N ILE A 18 53.55 61.96 -43.76
CA ILE A 18 52.28 61.40 -44.25
C ILE A 18 52.30 59.87 -44.19
N PHE A 19 53.41 59.25 -44.60
CA PHE A 19 53.58 57.80 -44.56
C PHE A 19 53.60 57.26 -43.13
N GLY A 20 54.26 57.95 -42.20
CA GLY A 20 54.27 57.59 -40.77
C GLY A 20 52.88 57.66 -40.13
N VAL A 21 52.09 58.69 -40.46
CA VAL A 21 50.70 58.83 -39.99
C VAL A 21 49.81 57.73 -40.59
N MET A 22 49.93 57.44 -41.89
CA MET A 22 49.19 56.35 -42.54
C MET A 22 49.58 54.97 -41.97
N TRP A 23 50.86 54.72 -41.74
CA TRP A 23 51.34 53.48 -41.12
C TRP A 23 50.85 53.32 -39.68
N SER A 24 50.87 54.39 -38.87
CA SER A 24 50.37 54.36 -37.50
C SER A 24 48.86 54.06 -37.46
N SER A 25 48.09 54.68 -38.36
CA SER A 25 46.65 54.41 -38.49
C SER A 25 46.36 52.98 -38.95
N ALA A 26 47.06 52.51 -39.99
CA ALA A 26 46.94 51.14 -40.49
C ALA A 26 47.38 50.10 -39.44
N SER A 27 48.46 50.36 -38.71
CA SER A 27 48.96 49.50 -37.64
C SER A 27 48.00 49.44 -36.45
N LYS A 28 47.43 50.57 -36.02
CA LYS A 28 46.37 50.60 -34.99
C LYS A 28 45.14 49.82 -35.42
N LYS A 29 44.72 49.97 -36.68
CA LYS A 29 43.60 49.23 -37.25
C LYS A 29 43.89 47.73 -37.35
N SER A 30 45.12 47.34 -37.73
CA SER A 30 45.58 45.94 -37.76
C SER A 30 45.58 45.31 -36.37
N LYS A 31 46.13 46.00 -35.36
CA LYS A 31 46.08 45.54 -33.96
C LYS A 31 44.65 45.40 -33.43
N GLY A 32 43.77 46.35 -33.76
CA GLY A 32 42.36 46.26 -33.38
C GLY A 32 41.61 45.12 -34.07
N LEU A 33 41.99 44.77 -35.31
CA LEU A 33 41.44 43.62 -36.02
C LEU A 33 41.94 42.29 -35.43
N GLU A 34 43.23 42.18 -35.09
CA GLU A 34 43.80 41.01 -34.42
C GLU A 34 43.20 40.78 -33.02
N GLN A 35 42.99 41.84 -32.25
CA GLN A 35 42.33 41.78 -30.95
C GLN A 35 40.89 41.26 -31.08
N LYS A 36 40.10 41.82 -32.01
CA LYS A 36 38.74 41.34 -32.28
C LYS A 36 38.73 39.88 -32.74
N ASN A 37 39.68 39.47 -33.58
CA ASN A 37 39.77 38.09 -34.04
C ASN A 37 40.13 37.12 -32.91
N THR A 38 41.03 37.53 -32.01
CA THR A 38 41.40 36.76 -30.81
C THR A 38 40.23 36.63 -29.84
N GLU A 39 39.50 37.71 -29.59
CA GLU A 39 38.31 37.72 -28.74
C GLU A 39 37.19 36.84 -29.33
N LEU A 40 36.96 36.91 -30.65
CA LEU A 40 36.02 36.04 -31.36
C LEU A 40 36.41 34.56 -31.26
N GLN A 41 37.71 34.27 -31.37
CA GLN A 41 38.21 32.89 -31.28
C GLN A 41 38.10 32.35 -29.85
N GLN A 42 38.41 33.16 -28.84
CA GLN A 42 38.18 32.81 -27.44
C GLN A 42 36.70 32.60 -27.13
N LEU A 43 35.81 33.44 -27.68
CA LEU A 43 34.37 33.29 -27.54
C LEU A 43 33.88 32.01 -28.22
N TYR A 44 34.42 31.68 -29.40
CA TYR A 44 34.13 30.42 -30.10
C TYR A 44 34.56 29.22 -29.25
N ASP A 45 35.83 29.16 -28.83
CA ASP A 45 36.39 28.05 -28.07
C ASP A 45 35.64 27.85 -26.74
N THR A 46 35.37 28.95 -26.02
CA THR A 46 34.61 28.91 -24.76
C THR A 46 33.16 28.46 -25.00
N SER A 47 32.50 28.97 -26.03
CA SER A 47 31.11 28.58 -26.35
C SER A 47 31.01 27.12 -26.76
N THR A 48 31.97 26.62 -27.56
CA THR A 48 32.03 25.21 -27.97
C THR A 48 32.33 24.29 -26.79
N ALA A 49 33.20 24.71 -25.87
CA ALA A 49 33.45 23.97 -24.63
C ALA A 49 32.19 23.88 -23.76
N THR A 50 31.52 25.01 -23.49
CA THR A 50 30.26 25.03 -22.72
C THR A 50 29.14 24.24 -23.41
N ILE A 51 29.05 24.27 -24.75
CA ILE A 51 28.12 23.43 -25.50
C ILE A 51 28.42 21.94 -25.30
N GLY A 52 29.69 21.54 -25.38
CA GLY A 52 30.11 20.16 -25.15
C GLY A 52 29.80 19.70 -23.73
N GLU A 53 30.03 20.56 -22.73
CA GLU A 53 29.68 20.30 -21.34
C GLU A 53 28.16 20.16 -21.15
N ILE A 54 27.34 21.01 -21.77
CA ILE A 54 25.88 20.89 -21.71
C ILE A 54 25.41 19.59 -22.38
N GLN A 55 25.96 19.25 -23.56
CA GLN A 55 25.62 18.00 -24.26
C GLN A 55 25.97 16.77 -23.43
N SER A 56 27.19 16.71 -22.91
CA SER A 56 27.61 15.61 -22.03
C SER A 56 26.75 15.54 -20.77
N SER A 57 26.41 16.69 -20.18
CA SER A 57 25.57 16.75 -18.99
C SER A 57 24.14 16.26 -19.29
N LEU A 58 23.57 16.63 -20.43
CA LEU A 58 22.25 16.15 -20.88
C LEU A 58 22.24 14.65 -21.14
N ASP A 59 23.29 14.10 -21.76
CA ASP A 59 23.41 12.66 -22.00
C ASP A 59 23.53 11.88 -20.67
N THR A 60 24.29 12.41 -19.71
CA THR A 60 24.34 11.82 -18.36
C THR A 60 23.01 11.95 -17.63
N PHE A 61 22.30 13.07 -17.78
CA PHE A 61 20.99 13.26 -17.20
C PHE A 61 19.96 12.29 -17.78
N ASP A 62 19.98 12.05 -19.08
CA ASP A 62 19.09 11.06 -19.72
C ASP A 62 19.36 9.65 -19.21
N LYS A 63 20.63 9.27 -19.08
CA LYS A 63 20.99 7.97 -18.51
C LYS A 63 20.54 7.85 -17.06
N GLU A 64 20.83 8.85 -16.22
CA GLU A 64 20.40 8.87 -14.82
C GLU A 64 18.88 8.86 -14.68
N LEU A 65 18.15 9.59 -15.52
CA LEU A 65 16.69 9.64 -15.48
C LEU A 65 16.10 8.27 -15.87
N MET A 66 16.63 7.64 -16.93
CA MET A 66 16.19 6.32 -17.37
C MET A 66 16.53 5.23 -16.35
N ASP A 67 17.73 5.29 -15.77
CA ASP A 67 18.16 4.38 -14.71
C ASP A 67 17.29 4.55 -13.46
N SER A 68 17.09 5.78 -13.00
CA SER A 68 16.26 6.08 -11.82
C SER A 68 14.80 5.65 -11.99
N ILE A 69 14.23 5.79 -13.19
CA ILE A 69 12.89 5.31 -13.51
C ILE A 69 12.84 3.76 -13.52
N GLY A 70 13.90 3.11 -14.00
CA GLY A 70 14.03 1.65 -13.97
C GLY A 70 14.21 1.09 -12.55
N THR A 71 15.01 1.74 -11.72
CA THR A 71 15.33 1.30 -10.35
C THR A 71 14.32 1.77 -9.30
N ALA A 72 13.40 2.70 -9.62
CA ALA A 72 12.30 3.08 -8.74
C ALA A 72 11.37 1.90 -8.37
N SER A 73 11.50 0.76 -9.05
CA SER A 73 10.82 -0.51 -8.70
C SER A 73 11.50 -1.31 -7.59
N GLU A 74 12.75 -0.99 -7.19
CA GLU A 74 13.44 -1.73 -6.12
C GLU A 74 13.38 -0.99 -4.78
N ILE A 75 13.10 -1.76 -3.73
CA ILE A 75 12.96 -1.32 -2.34
C ILE A 75 14.33 -0.80 -1.86
N GLY A 76 14.58 0.48 -2.06
CA GLY A 76 15.86 1.14 -1.71
C GLY A 76 16.26 2.30 -2.63
N GLY A 77 15.59 2.48 -3.79
CA GLY A 77 15.82 3.62 -4.69
C GLY A 77 15.16 4.94 -4.25
N SER A 78 15.57 6.06 -4.86
CA SER A 78 14.92 7.37 -4.68
C SER A 78 13.43 7.30 -5.06
N THR A 79 12.57 7.97 -4.30
CA THR A 79 11.13 8.00 -4.60
C THR A 79 10.86 8.71 -5.93
N PRO A 80 9.76 8.40 -6.65
CA PRO A 80 9.41 9.10 -7.88
C PRO A 80 9.36 10.63 -7.74
N ALA A 81 8.93 11.13 -6.58
CA ALA A 81 8.91 12.56 -6.27
C ALA A 81 10.32 13.17 -6.15
N GLU A 82 11.27 12.45 -5.55
CA GLU A 82 12.68 12.90 -5.45
C GLU A 82 13.36 12.92 -6.83
N ILE A 83 13.08 11.93 -7.68
CA ILE A 83 13.59 11.85 -9.05
C ILE A 83 13.11 13.07 -9.85
N ILE A 84 11.81 13.37 -9.79
CA ILE A 84 11.21 14.55 -10.42
C ILE A 84 11.85 15.85 -9.90
N THR A 85 12.03 15.98 -8.59
CA THR A 85 12.61 17.18 -7.97
C THR A 85 14.04 17.42 -8.46
N ARG A 86 14.85 16.36 -8.52
CA ARG A 86 16.22 16.41 -9.05
C ARG A 86 16.23 16.76 -10.54
N ALA A 87 15.29 16.21 -11.32
CA ALA A 87 15.14 16.50 -12.74
C ALA A 87 14.82 17.98 -13.01
N ARG A 88 13.90 18.58 -12.25
CA ARG A 88 13.60 20.02 -12.33
C ARG A 88 14.83 20.89 -12.06
N ALA A 89 15.56 20.59 -10.98
CA ALA A 89 16.76 21.36 -10.63
C ALA A 89 17.82 21.34 -11.74
N LYS A 90 18.04 20.18 -12.37
CA LYS A 90 18.96 20.05 -13.52
C LYS A 90 18.47 20.81 -14.75
N ILE A 91 17.17 20.76 -15.05
CA ILE A 91 16.56 21.53 -16.15
C ILE A 91 16.77 23.04 -15.95
N ASP A 92 16.54 23.55 -14.74
CA ASP A 92 16.73 24.97 -14.43
C ASP A 92 18.20 25.39 -14.58
N GLU A 93 19.14 24.53 -14.17
CA GLU A 93 20.57 24.74 -14.40
C GLU A 93 20.91 24.84 -15.90
N TYR A 94 20.35 23.95 -16.74
CA TYR A 94 20.57 24.02 -18.18
C TYR A 94 19.97 25.27 -18.82
N LYS A 95 18.77 25.69 -18.38
CA LYS A 95 18.16 26.94 -18.84
C LYS A 95 19.05 28.14 -18.55
N LYS A 96 19.63 28.20 -17.35
CA LYS A 96 20.54 29.26 -16.97
C LYS A 96 21.79 29.29 -17.87
N ARG A 97 22.42 28.13 -18.09
CA ARG A 97 23.60 28.02 -18.96
C ARG A 97 23.30 28.39 -20.42
N ILE A 98 22.14 27.98 -20.95
CA ILE A 98 21.69 28.34 -22.30
C ILE A 98 21.47 29.86 -22.41
N SER A 99 20.87 30.49 -21.40
CA SER A 99 20.67 31.95 -21.36
C SER A 99 22.01 32.71 -21.32
N GLU A 100 22.98 32.22 -20.54
CA GLU A 100 24.34 32.79 -20.52
C GLU A 100 25.03 32.67 -21.88
N LEU A 101 24.86 31.55 -22.58
CA LEU A 101 25.35 31.35 -23.95
C LEU A 101 24.67 32.30 -24.96
N GLU A 102 23.34 32.45 -24.88
CA GLU A 102 22.59 33.37 -25.74
C GLU A 102 23.04 34.82 -25.53
N SER A 103 23.26 35.25 -24.28
CA SER A 103 23.76 36.59 -23.95
C SER A 103 25.14 36.85 -24.56
N ARG A 104 26.07 35.90 -24.42
CA ARG A 104 27.42 35.98 -25.00
C ARG A 104 27.41 35.94 -26.53
N LEU A 105 26.48 35.20 -27.14
CA LEU A 105 26.37 35.12 -28.59
C LEU A 105 25.77 36.41 -29.19
N SER A 106 24.83 37.04 -28.48
CA SER A 106 24.17 38.28 -28.89
C SER A 106 25.12 39.47 -29.02
N SER A 107 26.23 39.48 -28.27
CA SER A 107 27.28 40.51 -28.36
C SER A 107 28.19 40.34 -29.59
N SER A 108 28.21 39.18 -30.25
CA SER A 108 29.04 38.85 -31.43
C SER A 108 28.22 38.56 -32.70
N LYS A 109 27.16 39.35 -32.88
CA LYS A 109 25.94 39.15 -33.69
C LYS A 109 26.04 38.69 -35.16
N SER A 110 27.22 38.52 -35.78
CA SER A 110 27.29 38.25 -37.23
C SER A 110 28.18 37.09 -37.70
N GLN A 111 28.94 36.39 -36.82
CA GLN A 111 29.92 35.39 -37.30
C GLN A 111 29.67 33.95 -36.85
N LEU A 112 28.64 33.69 -36.02
CA LEU A 112 28.50 32.40 -35.31
C LEU A 112 27.12 31.74 -35.52
N ALA A 113 26.63 31.70 -36.76
CA ALA A 113 25.36 31.06 -37.11
C ALA A 113 25.28 29.56 -36.71
N SER A 114 26.41 28.85 -36.74
CA SER A 114 26.50 27.43 -36.34
C SER A 114 26.28 27.24 -34.83
N ILE A 115 26.85 28.11 -33.98
CA ILE A 115 26.65 28.09 -32.52
C ILE A 115 25.19 28.42 -32.19
N GLN A 116 24.58 29.39 -32.88
CA GLN A 116 23.16 29.71 -32.71
C GLN A 116 22.27 28.49 -33.02
N ALA A 117 22.58 27.73 -34.08
CA ALA A 117 21.84 26.53 -34.43
C ALA A 117 21.93 25.44 -33.34
N VAL A 118 23.10 25.27 -32.72
CA VAL A 118 23.29 24.32 -31.62
C VAL A 118 22.55 24.77 -30.36
N VAL A 119 22.61 26.05 -30.01
CA VAL A 119 21.84 26.62 -28.88
C VAL A 119 20.33 26.41 -29.08
N ASN A 120 19.82 26.65 -30.29
CA ASN A 120 18.41 26.39 -30.61
C ASN A 120 18.05 24.89 -30.45
N LYS A 121 18.95 23.97 -30.82
CA LYS A 121 18.76 22.53 -30.63
C LYS A 121 18.74 22.15 -29.15
N LEU A 122 19.65 22.70 -28.34
CA LEU A 122 19.69 22.51 -26.89
C LEU A 122 18.41 23.01 -26.23
N LYS A 123 17.94 24.20 -26.61
CA LYS A 123 16.68 24.78 -26.13
C LYS A 123 15.48 23.88 -26.42
N LYS A 124 15.40 23.33 -27.64
CA LYS A 124 14.36 22.37 -28.00
C LYS A 124 14.45 21.10 -27.15
N SER A 125 15.66 20.55 -26.97
CA SER A 125 15.88 19.36 -26.15
C SER A 125 15.47 19.57 -24.69
N VAL A 126 15.82 20.71 -24.09
CA VAL A 126 15.39 21.06 -22.73
C VAL A 126 13.87 21.19 -22.65
N ALA A 127 13.24 21.88 -23.60
CA ALA A 127 11.77 22.01 -23.63
C ALA A 127 11.05 20.65 -23.77
N ASP A 128 11.59 19.73 -24.57
CA ASP A 128 11.05 18.37 -24.70
C ASP A 128 11.18 17.60 -23.36
N LYS A 129 12.32 17.74 -22.66
CA LYS A 129 12.52 17.12 -21.33
C LYS A 129 11.60 17.71 -20.26
N GLU A 130 11.33 19.01 -20.30
CA GLU A 130 10.37 19.65 -19.41
C GLU A 130 8.97 19.07 -19.56
N LYS A 131 8.55 18.86 -20.80
CA LYS A 131 7.25 18.23 -21.08
C LYS A 131 7.18 16.82 -20.52
N ILE A 132 8.25 16.02 -20.65
CA ILE A 132 8.33 14.67 -20.09
C ILE A 132 8.24 14.70 -18.56
N VAL A 133 8.99 15.60 -17.89
CA VAL A 133 8.95 15.73 -16.42
C VAL A 133 7.55 16.14 -15.94
N ALA A 134 6.90 17.08 -16.62
CA ALA A 134 5.52 17.49 -16.29
C ALA A 134 4.50 16.35 -16.49
N GLU A 135 4.67 15.51 -17.52
CA GLU A 135 3.84 14.34 -17.71
C GLU A 135 4.05 13.29 -16.61
N LEU A 136 5.32 13.03 -16.23
CA LEU A 136 5.66 12.13 -15.15
C LEU A 136 5.09 12.60 -13.80
N GLU A 137 5.12 13.90 -13.54
CA GLU A 137 4.46 14.51 -12.36
C GLU A 137 2.96 14.24 -12.33
N GLY A 138 2.28 14.47 -13.45
CA GLY A 138 0.85 14.18 -13.55
C GLY A 138 0.55 12.70 -13.29
N ARG A 139 1.37 11.80 -13.84
CA ARG A 139 1.23 10.35 -13.63
C ARG A 139 1.48 9.95 -12.18
N VAL A 140 2.53 10.48 -11.54
CA VAL A 140 2.84 10.20 -10.12
C VAL A 140 1.72 10.72 -9.22
N SER A 141 1.21 11.93 -9.47
CA SER A 141 0.09 12.49 -8.70
C SER A 141 -1.17 11.61 -8.81
N ASN A 142 -1.52 11.19 -10.03
CA ASN A 142 -2.68 10.33 -10.25
C ASN A 142 -2.52 8.96 -9.57
N LEU A 143 -1.34 8.34 -9.70
CA LEU A 143 -1.05 7.05 -9.06
C LEU A 143 -1.11 7.14 -7.53
N SER A 144 -0.55 8.20 -6.93
CA SER A 144 -0.64 8.43 -5.49
C SER A 144 -2.09 8.56 -5.03
N GLN A 145 -2.92 9.32 -5.75
CA GLN A 145 -4.33 9.47 -5.43
C GLN A 145 -5.12 8.16 -5.56
N THR A 146 -4.86 7.38 -6.61
CA THR A 146 -5.47 6.05 -6.78
C THR A 146 -5.05 5.13 -5.64
N LEU A 147 -3.76 5.09 -5.29
CA LEU A 147 -3.26 4.26 -4.21
C LEU A 147 -3.87 4.64 -2.86
N ASP A 148 -3.99 5.92 -2.56
CA ASP A 148 -4.63 6.38 -1.32
C ASP A 148 -6.11 5.98 -1.26
N THR A 149 -6.81 6.10 -2.39
CA THR A 149 -8.22 5.68 -2.50
C THR A 149 -8.34 4.16 -2.29
N GLU A 150 -7.52 3.36 -2.97
CA GLU A 150 -7.51 1.91 -2.82
C GLU A 150 -7.18 1.49 -1.39
N ARG A 151 -6.21 2.13 -0.74
CA ARG A 151 -5.87 1.88 0.67
C ARG A 151 -7.05 2.18 1.58
N GLN A 152 -7.75 3.30 1.37
CA GLN A 152 -8.93 3.66 2.16
C GLN A 152 -10.07 2.66 1.96
N THR A 153 -10.33 2.26 0.72
CA THR A 153 -11.34 1.23 0.39
C THR A 153 -10.97 -0.11 1.03
N ALA A 154 -9.73 -0.56 0.90
CA ALA A 154 -9.24 -1.79 1.50
C ALA A 154 -9.37 -1.77 3.02
N GLN A 155 -9.00 -0.66 3.68
CA GLN A 155 -9.14 -0.52 5.13
C GLN A 155 -10.60 -0.59 5.59
N THR A 156 -11.51 0.01 4.82
CA THR A 156 -12.95 -0.02 5.09
C THR A 156 -13.51 -1.44 4.96
N GLU A 157 -13.13 -2.14 3.90
CA GLU A 157 -13.54 -3.53 3.65
C GLU A 157 -12.99 -4.49 4.71
N ILE A 158 -11.73 -4.34 5.12
CA ILE A 158 -11.14 -5.11 6.23
C ILE A 158 -11.93 -4.87 7.51
N SER A 159 -12.18 -3.62 7.88
CA SER A 159 -12.92 -3.28 9.10
C SER A 159 -14.34 -3.86 9.09
N LYS A 160 -15.01 -3.84 7.94
CA LYS A 160 -16.33 -4.45 7.75
C LYS A 160 -16.27 -5.97 7.92
N ARG A 161 -15.28 -6.64 7.32
CA ARG A 161 -15.10 -8.10 7.44
C ARG A 161 -14.80 -8.49 8.89
N ASP A 162 -13.96 -7.74 9.59
CA ASP A 162 -13.66 -7.98 11.00
C ASP A 162 -14.91 -7.88 11.88
N SER A 163 -15.77 -6.88 11.63
CA SER A 163 -17.06 -6.78 12.31
C SER A 163 -17.94 -8.01 12.02
N GLN A 164 -18.06 -8.40 10.76
CA GLN A 164 -18.85 -9.57 10.37
C GLN A 164 -18.32 -10.88 10.97
N ILE A 165 -17.01 -11.02 11.11
CA ILE A 165 -16.38 -12.17 11.77
C ILE A 165 -16.77 -12.19 13.25
N ARG A 166 -16.64 -11.07 13.97
CA ARG A 166 -17.03 -10.98 15.38
C ARG A 166 -18.52 -11.30 15.60
N ASP A 167 -19.38 -10.80 14.72
CA ASP A 167 -20.83 -11.08 14.79
C ASP A 167 -21.10 -12.57 14.58
N LYS A 168 -20.44 -13.19 13.60
CA LYS A 168 -20.55 -14.63 13.34
C LYS A 168 -19.98 -15.47 14.47
N ASP A 169 -18.86 -15.08 15.06
CA ASP A 169 -18.27 -15.80 16.19
C ASP A 169 -19.19 -15.76 17.41
N THR A 170 -19.84 -14.61 17.66
CA THR A 170 -20.85 -14.47 18.71
C THR A 170 -22.06 -15.36 18.43
N GLU A 171 -22.55 -15.39 17.19
CA GLU A 171 -23.65 -16.26 16.78
C GLU A 171 -23.28 -17.75 16.91
N ILE A 172 -22.08 -18.15 16.49
CA ILE A 172 -21.58 -19.52 16.64
C ILE A 172 -21.47 -19.89 18.12
N ALA A 173 -20.98 -18.99 18.98
CA ALA A 173 -20.91 -19.22 20.41
C ALA A 173 -22.31 -19.44 21.02
N ASN A 174 -23.27 -18.59 20.64
CA ASN A 174 -24.67 -18.73 21.07
C ASN A 174 -25.29 -20.04 20.58
N GLN A 175 -25.18 -20.37 19.30
CA GLN A 175 -25.66 -21.62 18.72
C GLN A 175 -25.00 -22.84 19.36
N THR A 176 -23.71 -22.75 19.67
CA THR A 176 -22.99 -23.82 20.37
C THR A 176 -23.53 -23.98 21.79
N ARG A 177 -23.77 -22.90 22.52
CA ARG A 177 -24.37 -22.96 23.87
C ARG A 177 -25.78 -23.54 23.83
N GLU A 178 -26.63 -23.07 22.92
CA GLU A 178 -27.99 -23.58 22.72
C GLU A 178 -28.01 -25.06 22.30
N SER A 179 -27.10 -25.46 21.41
CA SER A 179 -26.96 -26.85 20.95
C SER A 179 -26.50 -27.79 22.07
N ASN A 180 -25.84 -27.27 23.10
CA ASN A 180 -25.44 -28.02 24.29
C ASN A 180 -26.39 -27.83 25.48
N ARG A 181 -27.47 -27.04 25.33
CA ARG A 181 -28.54 -26.95 26.32
C ARG A 181 -29.39 -28.22 26.29
N LEU A 182 -29.55 -28.82 27.46
CA LEU A 182 -30.39 -29.98 27.72
C LEU A 182 -31.23 -29.74 28.98
N PHE A 183 -32.25 -30.58 29.15
CA PHE A 183 -33.18 -30.51 30.27
C PHE A 183 -33.28 -31.89 30.92
N PHE A 184 -33.34 -31.92 32.25
CA PHE A 184 -33.50 -33.16 33.00
C PHE A 184 -34.58 -33.07 34.08
N ALA A 185 -35.19 -34.21 34.39
CA ALA A 185 -36.17 -34.37 35.45
C ALA A 185 -35.92 -35.66 36.21
N VAL A 186 -35.81 -35.55 37.53
CA VAL A 186 -35.60 -36.68 38.44
C VAL A 186 -36.75 -36.69 39.43
N GLY A 187 -37.39 -37.84 39.62
CA GLY A 187 -38.44 -37.96 40.63
C GLY A 187 -39.02 -39.36 40.74
N THR A 188 -39.84 -39.56 41.76
CA THR A 188 -40.64 -40.78 41.86
C THR A 188 -41.69 -40.81 40.75
N ARG A 189 -42.16 -42.01 40.40
CA ARG A 189 -43.24 -42.20 39.42
C ARG A 189 -44.45 -41.32 39.67
N LYS A 190 -44.83 -41.13 40.94
CA LYS A 190 -45.98 -40.30 41.32
C LYS A 190 -45.74 -38.83 40.97
N GLN A 191 -44.58 -38.30 41.36
CA GLN A 191 -44.18 -36.91 41.10
C GLN A 191 -44.07 -36.61 39.61
N LEU A 192 -43.39 -37.46 38.84
CA LEU A 192 -43.22 -37.28 37.40
C LEU A 192 -44.55 -37.34 36.62
N ARG A 193 -45.53 -38.09 37.13
CA ARG A 193 -46.87 -38.18 36.53
C ARG A 193 -47.74 -37.00 36.91
N GLU A 194 -47.68 -36.54 38.16
CA GLU A 194 -48.42 -35.36 38.64
C GLU A 194 -47.91 -34.07 37.99
N SER A 195 -46.60 -33.96 37.75
CA SER A 195 -46.03 -32.89 36.93
C SER A 195 -46.37 -33.04 35.45
N GLY A 196 -46.83 -34.21 35.00
CA GLY A 196 -47.18 -34.47 33.61
C GLY A 196 -45.97 -34.67 32.68
N ILE A 197 -44.79 -34.94 33.25
CA ILE A 197 -43.56 -35.28 32.52
C ILE A 197 -43.65 -36.69 31.92
N ILE A 198 -44.32 -37.61 32.62
CA ILE A 198 -44.54 -38.97 32.15
C ILE A 198 -46.03 -39.31 32.08
N GLU A 199 -46.36 -40.21 31.16
CA GLU A 199 -47.66 -40.86 31.06
C GLU A 199 -47.50 -42.38 31.02
N ARG A 200 -48.60 -43.11 31.24
CA ARG A 200 -48.59 -44.57 31.16
C ARG A 200 -49.37 -45.01 29.93
N LYS A 201 -48.66 -45.57 28.95
CA LYS A 201 -49.21 -46.09 27.70
C LYS A 201 -49.13 -47.62 27.65
N GLY A 202 -50.04 -48.24 26.89
CA GLY A 202 -50.14 -49.70 26.70
C GLY A 202 -50.86 -50.46 27.82
N GLY A 203 -50.88 -51.79 27.71
CA GLY A 203 -51.45 -52.71 28.72
C GLY A 203 -52.96 -52.93 28.62
N LEU A 204 -53.40 -54.19 28.75
CA LEU A 204 -54.82 -54.56 28.80
C LEU A 204 -55.34 -54.41 30.24
N LEU A 205 -56.42 -53.64 30.44
CA LEU A 205 -57.04 -53.42 31.76
C LEU A 205 -56.09 -52.87 32.85
N GLY A 206 -55.08 -52.09 32.47
CA GLY A 206 -54.16 -51.44 33.42
C GLY A 206 -52.95 -52.28 33.84
N ILE A 207 -52.90 -53.56 33.46
CA ILE A 207 -51.75 -54.44 33.67
C ILE A 207 -50.81 -54.31 32.46
N GLY A 208 -49.50 -54.23 32.70
CA GLY A 208 -48.49 -54.12 31.63
C GLY A 208 -48.25 -52.69 31.09
N LYS A 209 -48.82 -51.66 31.72
CA LYS A 209 -48.57 -50.24 31.37
C LYS A 209 -47.10 -49.86 31.58
N VAL A 210 -46.47 -49.22 30.59
CA VAL A 210 -45.09 -48.71 30.68
C VAL A 210 -45.10 -47.18 30.83
N SER A 211 -44.21 -46.64 31.66
CA SER A 211 -44.01 -45.19 31.79
C SER A 211 -43.27 -44.67 30.55
N THR A 212 -43.85 -43.69 29.85
CA THR A 212 -43.25 -43.03 28.68
C THR A 212 -43.22 -41.52 28.90
N VAL A 213 -42.19 -40.84 28.40
CA VAL A 213 -42.11 -39.37 28.42
C VAL A 213 -43.23 -38.79 27.54
N LYS A 214 -44.01 -37.85 28.09
CA LYS A 214 -45.08 -37.13 27.37
C LYS A 214 -44.49 -35.89 26.68
N ASP A 215 -45.17 -35.35 25.67
CA ASP A 215 -44.84 -34.05 25.05
C ASP A 215 -44.56 -33.02 26.15
N ALA A 216 -43.30 -32.64 26.25
CA ALA A 216 -42.70 -32.14 27.48
C ALA A 216 -42.77 -30.62 27.50
N ASP A 217 -43.59 -30.09 28.40
CA ASP A 217 -43.50 -28.71 28.84
C ASP A 217 -42.15 -28.48 29.55
N LEU A 218 -41.24 -27.79 28.86
CA LEU A 218 -39.86 -27.57 29.29
C LEU A 218 -39.75 -26.84 30.63
N THR A 219 -40.79 -26.09 31.03
CA THR A 219 -40.82 -25.37 32.31
C THR A 219 -40.78 -26.29 33.54
N LYS A 220 -41.03 -27.57 33.35
CA LYS A 220 -41.08 -28.58 34.42
C LYS A 220 -39.78 -29.35 34.60
N PHE A 221 -38.77 -29.00 33.81
CA PHE A 221 -37.45 -29.63 33.82
C PHE A 221 -36.42 -28.65 34.38
N SER A 222 -35.36 -29.22 34.95
CA SER A 222 -34.16 -28.47 35.29
C SER A 222 -33.26 -28.37 34.06
N GLU A 223 -32.80 -27.15 33.75
CA GLU A 223 -31.89 -26.90 32.65
C GLU A 223 -30.43 -27.18 33.07
N PHE A 224 -29.64 -27.70 32.13
CA PHE A 224 -28.18 -27.77 32.25
C PHE A 224 -27.53 -27.67 30.87
N ASN A 225 -26.23 -27.37 30.85
CA ASN A 225 -25.45 -27.25 29.63
C ASN A 225 -24.24 -28.18 29.66
N LEU A 226 -24.05 -28.97 28.58
CA LEU A 226 -22.93 -29.90 28.47
C LEU A 226 -21.55 -29.22 28.37
N LEU A 227 -21.51 -27.91 28.10
CA LEU A 227 -20.29 -27.11 28.16
C LEU A 227 -19.89 -26.75 29.61
N ASP A 228 -20.87 -26.66 30.51
CA ASP A 228 -20.68 -26.23 31.89
C ASP A 228 -20.49 -27.45 32.82
N THR A 229 -21.30 -28.50 32.62
CA THR A 229 -21.22 -29.76 33.36
C THR A 229 -21.66 -30.95 32.50
N GLN A 230 -20.95 -32.07 32.65
CA GLN A 230 -21.27 -33.34 31.99
C GLN A 230 -21.85 -34.37 32.97
N GLU A 231 -22.23 -33.91 34.17
CA GLU A 231 -22.66 -34.78 35.25
C GLU A 231 -24.02 -34.36 35.78
N VAL A 232 -24.90 -35.34 35.99
CA VAL A 232 -26.23 -35.17 36.59
C VAL A 232 -26.34 -36.12 37.78
N THR A 233 -26.51 -35.57 38.98
CA THR A 233 -26.56 -36.34 40.23
C THR A 233 -28.00 -36.52 40.73
N PHE A 234 -28.32 -37.70 41.26
CA PHE A 234 -29.63 -37.99 41.85
C PHE A 234 -29.56 -38.98 43.03
N PRO A 235 -30.51 -38.98 43.98
CA PRO A 235 -30.40 -39.77 45.21
C PRO A 235 -30.52 -41.28 44.97
N VAL A 236 -29.81 -42.07 45.79
CA VAL A 236 -29.93 -43.53 45.78
C VAL A 236 -31.22 -43.99 46.46
N THR A 237 -31.95 -44.92 45.84
CA THR A 237 -33.12 -45.57 46.44
C THR A 237 -32.93 -47.07 46.61
N LYS A 238 -33.71 -47.69 47.51
CA LYS A 238 -33.66 -49.15 47.78
C LYS A 238 -33.96 -50.02 46.57
N LYS A 239 -34.76 -49.53 45.60
CA LYS A 239 -35.16 -50.26 44.39
C LYS A 239 -34.43 -49.78 43.13
N GLY A 240 -33.50 -48.85 43.27
CA GLY A 240 -32.71 -48.28 42.17
C GLY A 240 -33.47 -47.25 41.32
N TYR A 241 -33.05 -47.08 40.08
CA TYR A 241 -33.60 -46.08 39.17
C TYR A 241 -34.00 -46.70 37.82
N SER A 242 -34.72 -45.93 37.00
CA SER A 242 -35.02 -46.22 35.59
C SER A 242 -34.83 -44.97 34.77
N ILE A 243 -34.05 -45.03 33.69
CA ILE A 243 -33.97 -43.94 32.72
C ILE A 243 -35.09 -44.17 31.70
N LEU A 244 -36.04 -43.25 31.62
CA LEU A 244 -37.22 -43.35 30.75
C LEU A 244 -37.03 -42.67 29.39
N SER A 245 -35.94 -41.93 29.25
CA SER A 245 -35.59 -41.19 28.04
C SER A 245 -34.77 -42.03 27.06
N SER A 246 -34.94 -41.80 25.76
CA SER A 246 -34.33 -42.59 24.67
C SER A 246 -32.89 -42.19 24.34
N HIS A 247 -32.06 -41.90 25.35
CA HIS A 247 -30.64 -41.60 25.14
C HIS A 247 -29.89 -42.85 24.70
N VAL A 248 -28.85 -42.67 23.87
CA VAL A 248 -27.98 -43.78 23.46
C VAL A 248 -27.27 -44.32 24.71
N ALA A 249 -27.44 -45.61 25.02
CA ALA A 249 -26.90 -46.19 26.26
C ALA A 249 -25.38 -46.07 26.38
N ALA A 250 -24.66 -46.05 25.26
CA ALA A 250 -23.20 -45.87 25.22
C ALA A 250 -22.75 -44.41 25.43
N SER A 251 -23.67 -43.43 25.44
CA SER A 251 -23.35 -42.01 25.55
C SER A 251 -23.25 -41.49 26.98
N TYR A 252 -23.54 -42.34 27.97
CA TYR A 252 -23.45 -41.99 29.39
C TYR A 252 -23.16 -43.24 30.23
N GLU A 253 -22.59 -43.01 31.40
CA GLU A 253 -22.38 -44.02 32.44
C GLU A 253 -23.01 -43.54 33.73
N VAL A 254 -23.55 -44.47 34.53
CA VAL A 254 -24.09 -44.13 35.86
C VAL A 254 -23.32 -44.90 36.90
N THR A 255 -22.62 -44.17 37.76
CA THR A 255 -21.86 -44.73 38.89
C THR A 255 -22.56 -44.36 40.20
N ARG A 256 -22.32 -45.16 41.25
CA ARG A 256 -22.82 -44.87 42.59
C ARG A 256 -21.68 -44.31 43.43
N GLU A 257 -21.86 -43.10 43.94
CA GLU A 257 -20.93 -42.42 44.84
C GLU A 257 -21.63 -42.17 46.18
N GLY A 258 -21.41 -43.08 47.14
CA GLY A 258 -22.06 -43.04 48.46
C GLY A 258 -23.58 -43.15 48.37
N ASP A 259 -24.25 -42.05 48.73
CA ASP A 259 -25.71 -41.92 48.78
C ASP A 259 -26.31 -41.28 47.51
N GLN A 260 -25.50 -41.05 46.49
CA GLN A 260 -25.93 -40.50 45.20
C GLN A 260 -25.51 -41.39 44.02
N TYR A 261 -26.31 -41.34 42.96
CA TYR A 261 -25.95 -41.79 41.63
C TYR A 261 -25.46 -40.59 40.83
N VAL A 262 -24.36 -40.77 40.09
CA VAL A 262 -23.78 -39.77 39.20
C VAL A 262 -23.90 -40.28 37.77
N LEU A 263 -24.73 -39.63 36.95
CA LEU A 263 -24.77 -39.88 35.51
C LEU A 263 -23.74 -38.99 34.85
N LYS A 264 -22.69 -39.61 34.33
CA LYS A 264 -21.62 -38.95 33.59
C LYS A 264 -21.81 -39.14 32.09
N VAL A 265 -21.90 -38.04 31.35
CA VAL A 265 -22.00 -38.06 29.88
C VAL A 265 -20.62 -38.30 29.30
N THR A 266 -20.45 -39.44 28.62
CA THR A 266 -19.17 -39.85 28.01
C THR A 266 -19.06 -39.43 26.55
N ASP A 267 -20.20 -39.36 25.83
CA ASP A 267 -20.28 -38.83 24.47
C ASP A 267 -21.36 -37.73 24.37
N PRO A 268 -20.98 -36.45 24.57
CA PRO A 268 -21.88 -35.31 24.46
C PRO A 268 -22.63 -35.22 23.13
N ASN A 269 -22.01 -35.64 22.01
CA ASN A 269 -22.60 -35.54 20.68
C ASN A 269 -23.74 -36.51 20.47
N SER A 270 -23.58 -37.76 20.94
CA SER A 270 -24.66 -38.74 20.89
C SER A 270 -25.73 -38.47 21.95
N PHE A 271 -25.32 -38.00 23.13
CA PHE A 271 -26.24 -37.70 24.23
C PHE A 271 -27.20 -36.57 23.85
N ARG A 272 -26.68 -35.43 23.34
CA ARG A 272 -27.49 -34.24 22.99
C ARG A 272 -28.47 -34.43 21.83
N LYS A 273 -28.43 -35.56 21.12
CA LYS A 273 -29.48 -35.93 20.13
C LYS A 273 -30.85 -36.04 20.79
N GLN A 274 -30.88 -36.37 22.07
CA GLN A 274 -32.07 -36.28 22.91
C GLN A 274 -31.87 -35.14 23.90
N LYS A 275 -32.84 -34.22 23.96
CA LYS A 275 -32.73 -33.01 24.79
C LYS A 275 -33.29 -33.19 26.20
N LEU A 276 -34.03 -34.27 26.43
CA LEU A 276 -34.84 -34.49 27.64
C LEU A 276 -34.41 -35.76 28.36
N LEU A 277 -33.73 -35.61 29.50
CA LEU A 277 -33.34 -36.70 30.38
C LEU A 277 -34.38 -36.89 31.48
N VAL A 278 -35.05 -38.05 31.50
CA VAL A 278 -36.03 -38.37 32.55
C VAL A 278 -35.56 -39.59 33.33
N VAL A 279 -35.38 -39.41 34.64
CA VAL A 279 -34.96 -40.45 35.58
C VAL A 279 -36.07 -40.71 36.59
N GLU A 280 -36.63 -41.92 36.54
CA GLU A 280 -37.61 -42.41 37.50
C GLU A 280 -36.89 -43.09 38.68
N LEU A 281 -37.10 -42.58 39.88
CA LEU A 281 -36.66 -43.20 41.13
C LEU A 281 -37.65 -44.30 41.53
N LYS A 282 -37.15 -45.51 41.82
CA LYS A 282 -37.96 -46.67 42.19
C LYS A 282 -38.06 -46.87 43.70
#